data_AF-A0ABD6CBX2-F1
#
_entry.id   AF-A0ABD6CBX2-F1
#
_cell.length_a   1.000
_cell.length_b   1.000
_cell.length_c   1.000
_cell.angle_alpha   90.00
_cell.angle_beta   90.00
_cell.angle_gamma   90.00
#
_symmetry.space_group_name_H-M   'P 1'
#
loop_
_entity.id
_entity.type
_entity.pdbx_description
1 polymer ?
#
loop_
_entity_poly.entity_id
_entity_poly.type
_entity_poly.pdbx_seq_one_letter_code
_entity_poly.pdbx_strand_id
1 'polypeptide(L)' 'MSGESSEEATVPIVCTACETTTRVALSQLAETLERHNENQHDGEQIAEVDPDVADQVADLVAKDLGLLDD' A
#
# COMPACT_ATOMS: atom_id res chain seq x y z
N MET A 1 -15.31 -23.09 -15.29
CA MET A 1 -15.19 -22.15 -14.17
C MET A 1 -14.59 -20.88 -14.74
N SER A 2 -15.43 -19.90 -15.06
CA SER A 2 -14.98 -18.59 -15.53
C SER A 2 -14.92 -17.70 -14.30
N GLY A 3 -13.73 -17.26 -13.89
CA GLY A 3 -13.57 -16.46 -12.69
C GLY A 3 -12.12 -16.22 -12.34
N GLU A 4 -11.33 -15.71 -13.29
CA GLU A 4 -10.06 -15.06 -12.95
C GLU A 4 -9.83 -13.96 -14.00
N SER A 5 -10.64 -12.92 -13.93
CA SER A 5 -10.13 -11.62 -14.36
C SER A 5 -8.97 -11.35 -13.41
N SER A 6 -7.73 -11.35 -13.90
CA SER A 6 -6.56 -10.91 -13.14
C SER A 6 -6.69 -9.41 -12.82
N GLU A 7 -7.65 -9.07 -11.95
CA GLU A 7 -7.78 -7.75 -11.37
C GLU A 7 -6.67 -7.65 -10.33
N GLU A 8 -5.59 -6.96 -10.71
CA GLU A 8 -4.47 -6.72 -9.82
C GLU A 8 -4.97 -6.11 -8.50
N ALA A 9 -4.46 -6.63 -7.39
CA ALA A 9 -4.83 -6.12 -6.07
C ALA A 9 -4.53 -4.62 -6.00
N THR A 10 -5.52 -3.85 -5.55
CA THR A 10 -5.35 -2.41 -5.36
C THR A 10 -5.09 -2.12 -3.89
N VAL A 11 -4.09 -1.27 -3.63
CA VAL A 11 -3.65 -0.88 -2.30
C VAL A 11 -4.06 0.58 -2.07
N PRO A 12 -4.73 0.89 -0.94
CA PRO A 12 -4.97 2.27 -0.55
C PRO A 12 -3.67 2.95 -0.10
N ILE A 13 -3.48 4.16 -0.59
CA ILE A 13 -2.43 5.09 -0.18
C ILE A 13 -3.06 6.30 0.47
N VAL A 14 -2.42 6.80 1.51
CA VAL A 14 -2.84 7.98 2.28
C VAL A 14 -1.70 8.99 2.26
N CYS A 15 -2.04 10.25 1.96
CA CYS A 15 -1.15 11.36 2.19
C CYS A 15 -1.77 12.29 3.24
N THR A 16 -1.11 12.40 4.39
CA THR A 16 -1.59 13.22 5.52
C THR A 16 -1.48 14.71 5.25
N ALA A 17 -0.50 15.15 4.46
CA ALA A 17 -0.34 16.56 4.10
C ALA A 17 -1.33 17.03 3.03
N CYS A 18 -1.72 16.14 2.11
CA CYS A 18 -2.74 16.45 1.09
C CYS A 18 -4.16 16.11 1.55
N GLU A 19 -4.32 15.40 2.69
CA GLU A 19 -5.60 14.91 3.21
C GLU A 19 -6.36 14.06 2.18
N THR A 20 -5.61 13.26 1.40
CA THR A 20 -6.17 12.45 0.31
C THR A 20 -5.91 10.97 0.52
N THR A 21 -6.94 10.17 0.20
CA THR A 21 -6.86 8.70 0.14
C THR A 21 -7.18 8.24 -1.27
N THR A 22 -6.29 7.47 -1.89
CA THR A 22 -6.46 6.94 -3.25
C THR A 22 -6.11 5.46 -3.27
N ARG A 23 -6.67 4.68 -4.21
CA ARG A 23 -6.28 3.28 -4.41
C ARG A 23 -5.49 3.15 -5.70
N VAL A 24 -4.36 2.45 -5.62
CA VAL A 24 -3.47 2.22 -6.76
C VAL A 24 -3.17 0.75 -6.91
N ALA A 25 -2.91 0.31 -8.12
CA ALA A 25 -2.57 -1.09 -8.39
C ALA A 25 -1.23 -1.43 -7.71
N LEU A 26 -1.12 -2.62 -7.10
CA LEU A 26 0.06 -3.02 -6.32
C LEU A 26 1.36 -2.93 -7.12
N SER A 27 1.32 -3.23 -8.43
CA SER A 27 2.49 -3.11 -9.31
C SER A 27 2.96 -1.67 -9.50
N GLN A 28 2.07 -0.69 -9.35
CA GLN A 28 2.33 0.74 -9.55
C GLN A 28 2.50 1.49 -8.23
N LEU A 29 2.37 0.81 -7.09
CA LEU A 29 2.36 1.41 -5.77
C LEU A 29 3.63 2.21 -5.47
N ALA A 30 4.79 1.55 -5.57
CA ALA A 30 6.09 2.16 -5.25
C ALA A 30 6.35 3.40 -6.12
N GLU A 31 6.22 3.24 -7.45
CA GLU A 31 6.40 4.36 -8.39
C GLU A 31 5.43 5.52 -8.10
N THR A 32 4.19 5.22 -7.72
CA THR A 32 3.20 6.27 -7.43
C THR A 32 3.53 7.02 -6.15
N LEU A 33 3.98 6.34 -5.09
CA LEU A 33 4.39 6.97 -3.84
C LEU A 33 5.65 7.81 -4.03
N GLU A 34 6.68 7.25 -4.68
CA GLU A 34 7.92 7.98 -4.99
C GLU A 34 7.62 9.24 -5.78
N ARG A 35 6.89 9.11 -6.90
CA ARG A 35 6.53 10.25 -7.75
C ARG A 35 5.68 11.28 -7.00
N HIS A 36 4.76 10.85 -6.14
CA HIS A 36 3.94 11.78 -5.36
C HIS A 36 4.79 12.56 -4.36
N ASN A 37 5.62 11.86 -3.59
CA ASN A 37 6.49 12.48 -2.59
C ASN A 37 7.51 13.42 -3.24
N GLU A 38 8.12 13.03 -4.36
CA GLU A 38 9.03 13.89 -5.11
C GLU A 38 8.36 15.17 -5.63
N ASN A 39 7.15 15.07 -6.20
CA ASN A 39 6.47 16.21 -6.82
C ASN A 39 5.75 17.12 -5.82
N GLN A 40 5.20 16.57 -4.74
CA GLN A 40 4.34 17.30 -3.80
C GLN A 40 5.02 17.62 -2.47
N HIS A 41 6.06 16.87 -2.10
CA HIS A 41 6.69 16.92 -0.78
C HIS A 41 8.22 16.99 -0.85
N ASP A 42 8.77 17.44 -1.97
CA ASP A 42 10.22 17.61 -2.17
C ASP A 42 11.03 16.32 -1.88
N GLY A 43 10.41 15.15 -2.09
CA GLY A 43 11.00 13.83 -1.84
C GLY A 43 10.84 13.33 -0.40
N GLU A 44 10.18 14.08 0.49
CA GLU A 44 9.87 13.61 1.83
C GLU A 44 8.77 12.55 1.80
N GLN A 45 8.97 11.44 2.51
CA GLN A 45 8.05 10.31 2.54
C GLN A 45 6.83 10.61 3.41
N ILE A 46 5.93 11.45 2.89
CA ILE A 46 4.69 11.87 3.57
C ILE A 46 3.50 11.04 3.10
N ALA A 47 3.44 10.70 1.81
CA ALA A 47 2.48 9.73 1.31
C ALA A 47 3.01 8.31 1.54
N GLU A 48 2.15 7.47 2.11
CA GLU A 48 2.45 6.09 2.45
C GLU A 48 1.25 5.18 2.17
N VAL A 49 1.47 3.86 2.26
CA VAL A 49 0.38 2.88 2.25
C VAL A 49 -0.49 3.12 3.48
N ASP A 50 -1.80 2.95 3.33
CA ASP A 50 -2.72 3.04 4.46
C ASP A 50 -2.23 2.19 5.66
N PRO A 51 -2.00 2.80 6.83
CA PRO A 51 -1.41 2.10 7.97
C PRO A 51 -2.28 0.92 8.43
N ASP A 52 -3.61 1.02 8.34
CA ASP A 52 -4.50 -0.07 8.73
C ASP A 52 -4.32 -1.29 7.82
N VAL A 53 -3.96 -1.08 6.55
CA VAL A 53 -3.66 -2.15 5.59
C VAL A 53 -2.24 -2.68 5.80
N ALA A 54 -1.26 -1.80 6.04
CA ALA A 54 0.11 -2.20 6.30
C ALA A 54 0.21 -3.13 7.53
N ASP A 55 -0.51 -2.80 8.60
CA ASP A 55 -0.56 -3.61 9.82
C ASP A 55 -1.16 -4.99 9.56
N GLN A 56 -2.29 -5.06 8.86
CA GLN A 56 -2.92 -6.34 8.51
C GLN A 56 -2.00 -7.20 7.62
N VAL A 57 -1.27 -6.59 6.69
CA VAL A 57 -0.31 -7.31 5.85
C VAL A 57 0.84 -7.86 6.70
N ALA A 58 1.36 -7.07 7.63
CA ALA A 58 2.42 -7.51 8.54
C ALA A 58 1.99 -8.73 9.37
N ASP A 59 0.76 -8.71 9.91
CA ASP A 59 0.19 -9.84 10.67
C ASP A 59 0.05 -11.10 9.81
N LEU A 60 -0.44 -10.97 8.58
CA LEU A 60 -0.55 -12.09 7.64
C LEU A 60 0.81 -12.69 7.29
N VAL A 61 1.82 -11.84 7.04
CA VAL A 61 3.19 -12.28 6.75
C VAL A 61 3.82 -12.94 7.96
N ALA A 62 3.64 -12.38 9.16
CA ALA A 62 4.16 -12.96 10.39
C ALA A 62 3.57 -14.36 10.67
N LYS A 63 2.28 -14.56 10.38
CA LYS A 63 1.62 -15.86 10.46
C LYS A 63 2.17 -16.86 9.43
N ASP A 64 2.39 -16.42 8.19
CA ASP A 64 2.94 -17.27 7.12
C ASP A 64 4.37 -17.72 7.42
N LEU A 65 5.19 -16.81 7.97
CA LEU A 65 6.56 -17.10 8.39
C LEU A 65 6.65 -17.93 9.69
N GLY A 66 5.52 -18.23 10.34
CA GLY A 66 5.48 -18.96 11.62
C GLY A 66 6.13 -18.18 12.78
N LEU A 67 6.15 -16.85 12.71
CA LEU A 67 6.72 -15.97 13.73
C LEU A 67 5.74 -15.65 14.87
N LEU A 68 4.46 -15.96 14.69
CA LEU A 68 3.40 -15.86 15.70
C LEU A 68 3.03 -17.29 16.16
N ASP A 69 3.43 -17.66 17.38
CA ASP A 69 2.86 -18.81 18.10
C ASP A 69 1.50 -18.40 18.72
N ASP A 70 0.55 -19.35 18.78
CA ASP A 70 -0.86 -19.18 19.23
C ASP A 70 -1.01 -18.74 20.70
#